data_AF-A0A522XAZ2-F1
#
_entry.id   AF-A0A522XAZ2-F1
#
_cell.length_a   1.000
_cell.length_b   1.000
_cell.length_c   1.000
_cell.angle_alpha   90.00
_cell.angle_beta   90.00
_cell.angle_gamma   90.00
#
_symmetry.space_group_name_H-M   'P 1'
#
loop_
_entity.id
_entity.type
_entity.pdbx_description
1 polymer ?
#
loop_
_entity_poly.entity_id
_entity_poly.type
_entity_poly.pdbx_seq_one_letter_code
_entity_poly.pdbx_strand_id
1 'polypeptide(L)'
;MALTILAILAIFVVLAFFRASVTTWVLGLVVAVFVVASQSRITDNVLILVYVALLVYFLLFGIPSLRRTIVSGTVLKLFRKVMPQISATEQEAIDAGTVWWDGDLFGGQPDWNKLLAFPKCGLSVEEQAFLDNEVEQLCAMLDDWDITHNRADLPPEVWQFIKDKGFFGMIIPKRYGGLEFSAQAHSAVVSKVASRSGTAAVTVMVPNSLGPAELLLHYGTDEQKEKYLHRLACGLEVPCFALTGPFAGSDAGAIPDYGVVCHGEFAGQQNVLGIRLTWEKRYITLAPAATLLGLAFKLHDPERLLGGDVNRGITLALIPTDTPGVQIGRRHFPLNSAFLNGPTQGRDVFIPMDYIIGGKQRVGYGWRMLMECLAAGRSISLPASSVGSMKLAARTCGAYGRVRA
;
A
#
# COMPACT_ATOMS: atom_id res chain seq x y z
N MET A 1 -39.67 -35.94 -31.91
CA MET A 1 -38.27 -35.57 -32.24
C MET A 1 -38.01 -34.06 -32.12
N ALA A 2 -38.70 -33.17 -32.84
CA ALA A 2 -38.45 -31.72 -32.75
C ALA A 2 -38.67 -31.12 -31.34
N LEU A 3 -39.79 -31.48 -30.67
CA LEU A 3 -40.07 -31.10 -29.27
C LEU A 3 -39.02 -31.62 -28.29
N THR A 4 -38.53 -32.85 -28.50
CA THR A 4 -37.49 -33.48 -27.69
C THR A 4 -36.15 -32.74 -27.79
N ILE A 5 -35.77 -32.33 -29.01
CA ILE A 5 -34.54 -31.56 -29.26
C ILE A 5 -34.63 -30.19 -28.60
N LEU A 6 -35.77 -29.50 -28.72
CA LEU A 6 -36.01 -28.22 -28.06
C LEU A 6 -35.94 -28.33 -26.53
N ALA A 7 -36.48 -29.40 -25.94
CA ALA A 7 -36.40 -29.65 -24.50
C ALA A 7 -34.96 -29.90 -24.03
N ILE A 8 -34.16 -30.66 -24.79
CA ILE A 8 -32.74 -30.90 -24.48
C ILE A 8 -31.93 -29.60 -24.57
N LEU A 9 -32.18 -28.78 -25.59
CA LEU A 9 -31.56 -27.46 -25.73
C LEU A 9 -31.93 -26.53 -24.56
N ALA A 10 -33.19 -26.53 -24.14
CA ALA A 10 -33.62 -25.75 -22.98
C ALA A 10 -32.92 -26.23 -21.69
N ILE A 11 -32.85 -27.55 -21.45
CA ILE A 11 -32.13 -28.12 -20.30
C ILE A 11 -30.64 -27.77 -20.36
N PHE A 12 -30.02 -27.83 -21.55
CA PHE A 12 -28.63 -27.42 -21.74
C PHE A 12 -28.42 -25.95 -21.37
N VAL A 13 -29.29 -25.05 -21.84
CA VAL A 13 -29.23 -23.62 -21.51
C VAL A 13 -29.41 -23.40 -20.01
N VAL A 14 -30.33 -24.12 -19.36
CA VAL A 14 -30.54 -24.04 -17.91
C VAL A 14 -29.31 -24.53 -17.14
N LEU A 15 -28.75 -25.69 -17.49
CA LEU A 15 -27.54 -26.23 -16.86
C LEU A 15 -26.33 -25.31 -17.04
N ALA A 16 -26.21 -24.66 -18.21
CA ALA A 16 -25.17 -23.68 -18.49
C ALA A 16 -25.38 -22.40 -17.68
N PHE A 17 -26.61 -21.89 -17.63
CA PHE A 17 -26.97 -20.67 -16.91
C PHE A 17 -26.69 -20.81 -15.40
N PHE A 18 -27.05 -21.95 -14.80
CA PHE A 18 -26.81 -22.23 -13.38
C PHE A 18 -25.41 -22.76 -13.06
N ARG A 19 -24.50 -22.84 -14.05
CA ARG A 19 -23.14 -23.38 -13.89
C ARG A 19 -23.12 -24.73 -13.16
N ALA A 20 -23.99 -25.63 -13.58
CA ALA A 20 -24.14 -26.94 -12.95
C ALA A 20 -22.82 -27.72 -12.93
N SER A 21 -22.62 -28.57 -11.93
CA SER A 21 -21.41 -29.38 -11.82
C SER A 21 -21.28 -30.36 -12.99
N VAL A 22 -20.05 -30.78 -13.29
CA VAL A 22 -19.77 -31.79 -14.33
C VAL A 22 -20.59 -33.07 -14.11
N THR A 23 -20.84 -33.44 -12.85
CA THR A 23 -21.69 -34.58 -12.50
C THR A 23 -23.14 -34.41 -12.97
N THR A 24 -23.72 -33.22 -12.75
CA THR A 24 -25.09 -32.89 -13.19
C THR A 24 -25.18 -32.82 -14.72
N TRP A 25 -24.14 -32.29 -15.37
CA TRP A 25 -24.03 -32.29 -16.83
C TRP A 25 -23.99 -33.70 -17.43
N VAL A 26 -23.16 -34.58 -16.88
CA VAL A 26 -23.07 -35.97 -17.34
C VAL A 26 -24.39 -36.70 -17.12
N LEU A 27 -25.03 -36.53 -15.96
CA LEU A 27 -26.31 -37.16 -15.66
C LEU A 27 -27.42 -36.66 -16.61
N GLY A 28 -27.45 -35.35 -16.88
CA GLY A 28 -28.36 -34.76 -17.86
C GLY A 28 -28.14 -35.29 -19.28
N LEU A 29 -26.87 -35.46 -19.70
CA LEU A 29 -26.51 -36.02 -21.01
C LEU A 29 -26.86 -37.50 -21.13
N VAL A 30 -26.67 -38.30 -20.07
CA VAL A 30 -27.08 -39.72 -20.05
C VAL A 30 -28.59 -39.85 -20.25
N VAL A 31 -29.38 -39.03 -19.55
CA VAL A 31 -30.84 -39.01 -19.71
C VAL A 31 -31.24 -38.53 -21.11
N ALA A 32 -30.59 -37.48 -21.62
CA ALA A 32 -30.87 -36.95 -22.97
C ALA A 32 -30.58 -37.99 -24.06
N VAL A 33 -29.44 -38.71 -23.97
CA VAL A 33 -29.08 -39.80 -24.89
C VAL A 33 -30.08 -40.93 -24.81
N PHE A 34 -30.53 -41.34 -23.62
CA PHE A 34 -31.55 -42.37 -23.44
C PHE A 34 -32.89 -41.98 -24.10
N VAL A 35 -33.36 -40.75 -23.89
CA VAL A 35 -34.62 -40.25 -24.45
C VAL A 35 -34.55 -40.17 -25.98
N VAL A 36 -33.43 -39.69 -26.55
CA VAL A 36 -33.24 -39.65 -28.00
C VAL A 36 -33.17 -41.06 -28.58
N ALA A 37 -32.44 -41.97 -27.92
CA ALA A 37 -32.33 -43.37 -28.32
C ALA A 37 -33.70 -44.08 -28.34
N SER A 38 -34.59 -43.79 -27.39
CA SER A 38 -35.94 -44.37 -27.35
C SER A 38 -36.84 -43.94 -28.52
N GLN A 39 -36.52 -42.81 -29.17
CA GLN A 39 -37.30 -42.21 -30.24
C GLN A 39 -36.66 -42.37 -31.63
N SER A 40 -35.46 -42.93 -31.71
CA SER A 40 -34.67 -43.04 -32.94
C SER A 40 -34.09 -44.45 -33.12
N ARG A 41 -33.88 -44.88 -34.36
CA ARG A 41 -33.30 -46.22 -34.67
C ARG A 41 -31.77 -46.20 -34.57
N ILE A 42 -31.22 -45.76 -33.45
CA ILE A 42 -29.78 -45.82 -33.19
C ILE A 42 -29.40 -47.26 -32.86
N THR A 43 -28.28 -47.74 -33.40
CA THR A 43 -27.77 -49.09 -33.14
C THR A 43 -27.11 -49.18 -31.76
N ASP A 44 -27.24 -50.33 -31.10
CA ASP A 44 -26.73 -50.56 -29.74
C ASP A 44 -25.22 -50.28 -29.62
N ASN A 45 -24.44 -50.59 -30.65
CA ASN A 45 -23.00 -50.33 -30.69
C ASN A 45 -22.66 -48.83 -30.57
N VAL A 46 -23.47 -47.96 -31.18
CA VAL A 46 -23.28 -46.51 -31.12
C VAL A 46 -23.63 -45.99 -29.73
N LEU A 47 -24.69 -46.51 -29.11
CA LEU A 47 -25.07 -46.14 -27.75
C LEU A 47 -24.01 -46.54 -26.72
N ILE A 48 -23.47 -47.75 -26.82
CA ILE A 48 -22.38 -48.23 -25.96
C ILE A 48 -21.18 -47.28 -26.04
N LEU A 49 -20.77 -46.89 -27.26
CA LEU A 49 -19.63 -46.00 -27.47
C LEU A 49 -19.88 -44.61 -26.85
N VAL A 50 -21.08 -44.06 -26.97
CA VAL A 50 -21.46 -42.77 -26.37
C VAL A 50 -21.45 -42.85 -24.84
N TYR A 51 -22.00 -43.90 -24.24
CA TYR A 51 -21.99 -44.07 -22.78
C TYR A 51 -20.58 -44.30 -22.23
N VAL A 52 -19.73 -45.05 -22.93
CA VAL A 52 -18.32 -45.21 -22.57
C VAL A 52 -17.59 -43.87 -22.64
N ALA A 53 -17.82 -43.05 -23.67
CA ALA A 53 -17.23 -41.73 -23.79
C ALA A 53 -17.67 -40.78 -22.64
N LEU A 54 -18.96 -40.79 -22.29
CA LEU A 54 -19.49 -40.01 -21.16
C LEU A 54 -18.91 -40.48 -19.82
N LEU A 55 -18.73 -41.80 -19.64
CA LEU A 55 -18.09 -42.37 -18.46
C LEU A 55 -16.63 -41.95 -18.34
N VAL A 56 -15.87 -42.02 -19.43
CA VAL A 56 -14.47 -41.57 -19.47
C VAL A 56 -14.38 -40.07 -19.17
N TYR A 57 -15.27 -39.26 -19.76
CA TYR A 57 -15.36 -37.83 -19.46
C TYR A 57 -15.67 -37.57 -17.99
N PHE A 58 -16.62 -38.29 -17.39
CA PHE A 58 -16.92 -38.20 -15.97
C PHE A 58 -15.74 -38.58 -15.07
N LEU A 59 -15.03 -39.65 -15.39
CA LEU A 59 -13.85 -40.06 -14.63
C LEU A 59 -12.77 -38.97 -14.67
N LEU A 60 -12.48 -38.44 -15.87
CA LEU A 60 -11.44 -37.42 -16.06
C LEU A 60 -11.79 -36.04 -15.50
N PHE A 61 -13.04 -35.60 -15.59
CA PHE A 61 -13.45 -34.23 -15.26
C PHE A 61 -14.44 -34.11 -14.09
N GLY A 62 -15.23 -35.16 -13.84
CA GLY A 62 -16.24 -35.21 -12.79
C GLY A 62 -15.69 -35.52 -11.41
N ILE A 63 -14.62 -36.33 -11.31
CA ILE A 63 -13.95 -36.65 -10.03
C ILE A 63 -12.84 -35.62 -9.76
N PRO A 64 -12.96 -34.76 -8.73
CA PRO A 64 -12.00 -33.68 -8.50
C PRO A 64 -10.56 -34.17 -8.31
N SER A 65 -10.36 -35.30 -7.63
CA SER A 65 -9.04 -35.89 -7.37
C SER A 65 -8.34 -36.31 -8.66
N LEU A 66 -9.06 -37.00 -9.56
CA LEU A 66 -8.49 -37.48 -10.82
C LEU A 66 -8.24 -36.32 -11.79
N ARG A 67 -9.19 -35.37 -11.87
CA ARG A 67 -9.06 -34.14 -12.65
C ARG A 67 -7.83 -33.34 -12.24
N ARG A 68 -7.61 -33.16 -10.93
CA ARG A 68 -6.47 -32.39 -10.41
C ARG A 68 -5.14 -33.04 -10.76
N THR A 69 -5.03 -34.36 -10.65
CA THR A 69 -3.78 -35.09 -10.89
C THR A 69 -3.44 -35.21 -12.38
N ILE A 70 -4.41 -35.62 -13.22
CA ILE A 70 -4.16 -35.96 -14.62
C ILE A 70 -4.28 -34.73 -15.53
N VAL A 71 -5.33 -33.94 -15.37
CA VAL A 71 -5.65 -32.83 -16.28
C VAL A 71 -5.07 -31.52 -15.76
N SER A 72 -5.54 -31.05 -14.59
CA SER A 72 -5.20 -29.72 -14.08
C SER A 72 -3.71 -29.61 -13.75
N GLY A 73 -3.11 -30.63 -13.12
CA GLY A 73 -1.69 -30.66 -12.79
C GLY A 73 -0.78 -30.62 -14.02
N THR A 74 -1.15 -31.32 -15.09
CA THR A 74 -0.40 -31.32 -16.35
C THR A 74 -0.50 -29.97 -17.07
N VAL A 75 -1.71 -29.41 -17.15
CA VAL A 75 -1.94 -28.07 -17.71
C VAL A 75 -1.19 -27.00 -16.91
N LEU A 76 -1.21 -27.08 -15.58
CA LEU A 76 -0.49 -26.15 -14.71
C LEU A 76 1.04 -26.25 -14.90
N LYS A 77 1.59 -27.45 -15.06
CA LYS A 77 3.02 -27.65 -15.36
C LYS A 77 3.42 -27.02 -16.69
N LEU A 78 2.57 -27.13 -17.71
CA LEU A 78 2.78 -26.48 -19.01
C LEU A 78 2.73 -24.96 -18.85
N PHE A 79 1.71 -24.45 -18.14
CA PHE A 79 1.51 -23.02 -17.92
C PHE A 79 2.66 -22.37 -17.14
N ARG A 80 3.18 -23.05 -16.11
CA ARG A 80 4.34 -22.57 -15.33
C ARG A 80 5.60 -22.34 -16.17
N LYS A 81 5.76 -23.01 -17.32
CA LYS A 81 6.90 -22.76 -18.22
C LYS A 81 6.76 -21.47 -19.03
N VAL A 82 5.54 -20.94 -19.15
CA VAL A 82 5.20 -19.75 -19.94
C VAL A 82 5.01 -18.52 -19.05
N MET A 83 4.83 -18.71 -17.74
CA MET A 83 4.73 -17.58 -16.81
C MET A 83 6.09 -16.86 -16.71
N PRO A 84 6.09 -15.51 -16.76
CA PRO A 84 7.31 -14.74 -16.56
C PRO A 84 7.92 -15.04 -15.19
N GLN A 85 9.26 -15.07 -15.12
CA GLN A 85 9.98 -15.23 -13.86
C GLN A 85 9.84 -13.94 -13.03
N ILE A 86 9.30 -14.08 -11.83
CA ILE A 86 9.16 -12.99 -10.86
C ILE A 86 10.55 -12.68 -10.31
N SER A 87 10.99 -11.41 -10.41
CA SER A 87 12.25 -10.97 -9.81
C SER A 87 12.18 -11.02 -8.28
N ALA A 88 13.33 -11.11 -7.59
CA ALA A 88 13.34 -11.15 -6.12
C ALA A 88 12.61 -9.94 -5.49
N THR A 89 12.75 -8.75 -6.08
CA THR A 89 12.05 -7.53 -5.66
C THR A 89 10.55 -7.57 -5.90
N GLU A 90 10.09 -8.19 -7.00
CA GLU A 90 8.66 -8.38 -7.25
C GLU A 90 8.07 -9.43 -6.30
N GLN A 91 8.83 -10.49 -6.01
CA GLN A 91 8.42 -11.51 -5.06
C GLN A 91 8.29 -10.93 -3.65
N GLU A 92 9.25 -10.12 -3.20
CA GLU A 92 9.15 -9.42 -1.92
C GLU A 92 7.96 -8.45 -1.85
N ALA A 93 7.64 -7.77 -2.96
CA ALA A 93 6.46 -6.90 -3.03
C ALA A 93 5.14 -7.70 -2.97
N ILE A 94 5.10 -8.89 -3.58
CA ILE A 94 3.96 -9.79 -3.51
C ILE A 94 3.82 -10.36 -2.08
N ASP A 95 4.91 -10.80 -1.48
CA ASP A 95 4.94 -11.40 -0.15
C ASP A 95 4.65 -10.39 0.98
N ALA A 96 4.94 -9.11 0.74
CA ALA A 96 4.54 -8.00 1.60
C ALA A 96 3.01 -7.74 1.57
N GLY A 97 2.33 -8.16 0.50
CA GLY A 97 0.89 -8.01 0.35
C GLY A 97 0.09 -9.08 1.09
N THR A 98 -1.15 -8.75 1.43
CA THR A 98 -2.13 -9.74 1.90
C THR A 98 -3.28 -9.85 0.91
N VAL A 99 -3.84 -11.05 0.77
CA VAL A 99 -5.06 -11.28 -0.02
C VAL A 99 -6.25 -11.20 0.92
N TRP A 100 -7.22 -10.32 0.62
CA TRP A 100 -8.38 -10.09 1.48
C TRP A 100 -9.69 -10.44 0.73
N TRP A 101 -10.64 -9.50 0.62
CA TRP A 101 -11.91 -9.71 -0.09
C TRP A 101 -11.74 -9.77 -1.62
N ASP A 102 -10.69 -9.16 -2.13
CA ASP A 102 -10.33 -9.16 -3.54
C ASP A 102 -10.01 -10.58 -4.02
N GLY A 103 -9.37 -11.40 -3.18
CA GLY A 103 -9.15 -12.82 -3.46
C GLY A 103 -10.45 -13.60 -3.70
N ASP A 104 -11.49 -13.32 -2.91
CA ASP A 104 -12.81 -13.96 -3.06
C ASP A 104 -13.47 -13.57 -4.40
N LEU A 105 -13.26 -12.32 -4.85
CA LEU A 105 -13.75 -11.85 -6.15
C LEU A 105 -12.98 -12.43 -7.33
N PHE A 106 -11.64 -12.34 -7.30
CA PHE A 106 -10.79 -12.85 -8.37
C PHE A 106 -10.83 -14.39 -8.45
N GLY A 107 -11.20 -15.07 -7.36
CA GLY A 107 -11.49 -16.50 -7.33
C GLY A 107 -12.78 -16.90 -8.06
N GLY A 108 -13.64 -15.95 -8.45
CA GLY A 108 -14.85 -16.18 -9.23
C GLY A 108 -16.02 -16.82 -8.46
N GLN A 109 -15.89 -16.97 -7.14
CA GLN A 109 -16.92 -17.48 -6.22
C GLN A 109 -16.91 -16.68 -4.91
N PRO A 110 -17.26 -15.38 -4.93
CA PRO A 110 -17.26 -14.57 -3.73
C PRO A 110 -18.32 -15.05 -2.72
N ASP A 111 -17.93 -15.17 -1.46
CA ASP A 111 -18.86 -15.41 -0.36
C ASP A 111 -19.56 -14.10 0.03
N TRP A 112 -20.69 -13.83 -0.61
CA TRP A 112 -21.46 -12.61 -0.37
C TRP A 112 -21.95 -12.46 1.07
N ASN A 113 -22.21 -13.57 1.78
CA ASN A 113 -22.66 -13.48 3.17
C ASN A 113 -21.54 -12.94 4.05
N LYS A 114 -20.31 -13.45 3.86
CA LYS A 114 -19.11 -12.92 4.52
C LYS A 114 -18.88 -11.45 4.16
N LEU A 115 -18.95 -11.09 2.87
CA LEU A 115 -18.69 -9.71 2.41
C LEU A 115 -19.73 -8.71 2.93
N LEU A 116 -21.00 -9.08 2.97
CA LEU A 116 -22.08 -8.22 3.46
C LEU A 116 -22.13 -8.16 5.00
N ALA A 117 -21.58 -9.16 5.69
CA ALA A 117 -21.50 -9.20 7.14
C ALA A 117 -20.33 -8.38 7.74
N PHE A 118 -19.47 -7.77 6.91
CA PHE A 118 -18.41 -6.92 7.43
C PHE A 118 -18.98 -5.80 8.31
N PRO A 119 -18.44 -5.62 9.53
CA PRO A 119 -18.96 -4.60 10.44
C PRO A 119 -18.75 -3.21 9.83
N LYS A 120 -19.72 -2.33 10.06
CA LYS A 120 -19.55 -0.91 9.76
C LYS A 120 -18.45 -0.37 10.68
N CYS A 121 -17.36 0.11 10.10
CA CYS A 121 -16.33 0.80 10.86
C CYS A 121 -16.92 2.07 11.48
N GLY A 122 -16.83 2.17 12.79
CA GLY A 122 -17.18 3.36 13.56
C GLY A 122 -15.94 3.99 14.19
N LEU A 123 -16.12 5.17 14.76
CA LEU A 123 -15.10 5.83 15.56
C LEU A 123 -15.38 5.57 17.04
N SER A 124 -14.33 5.43 17.83
CA SER A 124 -14.43 5.47 19.28
C SER A 124 -14.89 6.85 19.76
N VAL A 125 -15.32 6.93 21.02
CA VAL A 125 -15.77 8.20 21.63
C VAL A 125 -14.66 9.25 21.59
N GLU A 126 -13.42 8.84 21.82
CA GLU A 126 -12.25 9.72 21.81
C GLU A 126 -11.89 10.20 20.40
N GLU A 127 -11.91 9.29 19.43
CA GLU A 127 -11.65 9.63 18.02
C GLU A 127 -12.72 10.58 17.45
N GLN A 128 -13.99 10.34 17.81
CA GLN A 128 -15.09 11.22 17.44
C GLN A 128 -14.95 12.59 18.12
N ALA A 129 -14.59 12.62 19.41
CA ALA A 129 -14.34 13.88 20.12
C ALA A 129 -13.20 14.68 19.47
N PHE A 130 -12.12 14.03 19.05
CA PHE A 130 -11.03 14.72 18.36
C PHE A 130 -11.47 15.34 17.03
N LEU A 131 -12.30 14.63 16.26
CA LEU A 131 -12.89 15.17 15.04
C LEU A 131 -13.77 16.38 15.31
N ASP A 132 -14.59 16.34 16.34
CA ASP A 132 -15.59 17.37 16.63
C ASP A 132 -14.97 18.61 17.31
N ASN A 133 -13.76 18.48 17.88
CA ASN A 133 -13.06 19.57 18.55
C ASN A 133 -11.80 19.97 17.77
N GLU A 134 -10.67 19.28 17.95
CA GLU A 134 -9.37 19.65 17.40
C GLU A 134 -9.40 19.79 15.87
N VAL A 135 -10.08 18.88 15.17
CA VAL A 135 -10.16 18.94 13.70
C VAL A 135 -11.07 20.07 13.23
N GLU A 136 -12.18 20.35 13.92
CA GLU A 136 -13.00 21.54 13.63
C GLU A 136 -12.21 22.83 13.86
N GLN A 137 -11.47 22.91 14.96
CA GLN A 137 -10.64 24.08 15.26
C GLN A 137 -9.55 24.26 14.20
N LEU A 138 -8.85 23.19 13.79
CA LEU A 138 -7.90 23.24 12.68
C LEU A 138 -8.59 23.76 11.41
N CYS A 139 -9.75 23.19 11.05
CA CYS A 139 -10.52 23.62 9.89
C CYS A 139 -10.91 25.10 9.94
N ALA A 140 -11.23 25.64 11.11
CA ALA A 140 -11.58 27.04 11.30
C ALA A 140 -10.37 27.98 11.17
N MET A 141 -9.16 27.50 11.44
CA MET A 141 -7.91 28.27 11.26
C MET A 141 -7.42 28.30 9.81
N LEU A 142 -7.98 27.47 8.92
CA LEU A 142 -7.51 27.33 7.54
C LEU A 142 -8.22 28.29 6.58
N ASP A 143 -7.47 29.24 6.06
CA ASP A 143 -7.83 30.03 4.88
C ASP A 143 -7.00 29.55 3.68
N ASP A 144 -7.61 28.72 2.82
CA ASP A 144 -6.92 28.10 1.68
C ASP A 144 -6.48 29.12 0.62
N TRP A 145 -7.18 30.27 0.52
CA TRP A 145 -6.78 31.34 -0.38
C TRP A 145 -5.50 32.00 0.11
N ASP A 146 -5.44 32.38 1.39
CA ASP A 146 -4.27 33.00 2.00
C ASP A 146 -3.06 32.06 2.00
N ILE A 147 -3.27 30.79 2.39
CA ILE A 147 -2.26 29.73 2.35
C ILE A 147 -1.66 29.60 0.96
N THR A 148 -2.50 29.56 -0.08
CA THR A 148 -2.05 29.26 -1.44
C THR A 148 -1.46 30.47 -2.16
N HIS A 149 -2.11 31.65 -2.08
CA HIS A 149 -1.78 32.79 -2.94
C HIS A 149 -0.90 33.83 -2.26
N ASN A 150 -0.98 33.99 -0.93
CA ASN A 150 -0.24 35.04 -0.23
C ASN A 150 1.00 34.49 0.47
N ARG A 151 0.86 33.34 1.14
CA ARG A 151 1.94 32.73 1.95
C ARG A 151 2.72 31.68 1.20
N ALA A 152 2.03 30.98 0.29
CA ALA A 152 2.43 29.68 -0.21
C ALA A 152 2.76 28.68 0.93
N ASP A 153 2.29 28.84 2.16
CA ASP A 153 2.60 27.95 3.30
C ASP A 153 1.47 28.05 4.32
N LEU A 154 1.38 27.09 5.23
CA LEU A 154 0.52 27.22 6.39
C LEU A 154 1.02 28.37 7.28
N PRO A 155 0.12 29.17 7.88
CA PRO A 155 0.50 30.15 8.88
C PRO A 155 1.26 29.50 10.05
N PRO A 156 2.24 30.19 10.68
CA PRO A 156 3.00 29.65 11.81
C PRO A 156 2.14 29.14 12.97
N GLU A 157 1.03 29.83 13.27
CA GLU A 157 0.05 29.44 14.27
C GLU A 157 -0.68 28.14 13.93
N VAL A 158 -0.92 27.87 12.64
CA VAL A 158 -1.51 26.60 12.17
C VAL A 158 -0.49 25.47 12.29
N TRP A 159 0.77 25.73 11.91
CA TRP A 159 1.87 24.80 12.12
C TRP A 159 2.02 24.41 13.59
N GLN A 160 2.00 25.40 14.48
CA GLN A 160 2.11 25.17 15.92
C GLN A 160 0.91 24.38 16.45
N PHE A 161 -0.31 24.73 16.03
CA PHE A 161 -1.52 24.00 16.43
C PHE A 161 -1.49 22.52 16.00
N ILE A 162 -1.06 22.25 14.77
CA ILE A 162 -0.90 20.88 14.25
C ILE A 162 0.04 20.06 15.15
N LYS A 163 1.18 20.64 15.55
CA LYS A 163 2.15 20.00 16.44
C LYS A 163 1.60 19.78 17.83
N ASP A 164 1.07 20.84 18.45
CA ASP A 164 0.61 20.83 19.85
C ASP A 164 -0.57 19.90 20.09
N LYS A 165 -1.43 19.72 19.08
CA LYS A 165 -2.62 18.86 19.16
C LYS A 165 -2.37 17.42 18.71
N GLY A 166 -1.12 17.05 18.42
CA GLY A 166 -0.76 15.67 18.12
C GLY A 166 -1.17 15.18 16.73
N PHE A 167 -1.42 16.10 15.78
CA PHE A 167 -1.77 15.70 14.40
C PHE A 167 -0.64 14.95 13.69
N PHE A 168 0.62 15.07 14.13
CA PHE A 168 1.75 14.28 13.61
C PHE A 168 1.90 12.90 14.25
N GLY A 169 1.17 12.63 15.34
CA GLY A 169 1.27 11.43 16.14
C GLY A 169 -0.01 10.61 16.22
N MET A 170 -0.91 10.71 15.23
CA MET A 170 -2.20 10.02 15.26
C MET A 170 -2.03 8.51 15.38
N ILE A 171 -1.09 7.92 14.63
CA ILE A 171 -0.83 6.46 14.64
C ILE A 171 0.11 6.00 15.76
N ILE A 172 0.75 6.94 16.46
CA ILE A 172 1.76 6.62 17.46
C ILE A 172 1.04 6.18 18.75
N PRO A 173 1.46 5.09 19.41
CA PRO A 173 0.86 4.63 20.66
C PRO A 173 0.89 5.69 21.77
N LYS A 174 -0.14 5.68 22.63
CA LYS A 174 -0.27 6.68 23.71
C LYS A 174 0.89 6.65 24.70
N ARG A 175 1.54 5.49 24.89
CA ARG A 175 2.74 5.37 25.74
C ARG A 175 3.91 6.23 25.28
N TYR A 176 3.94 6.60 23.99
CA TYR A 176 4.91 7.53 23.43
C TYR A 176 4.34 8.97 23.33
N GLY A 177 3.12 9.23 23.80
CA GLY A 177 2.47 10.53 23.71
C GLY A 177 1.75 10.79 22.38
N GLY A 178 1.54 9.75 21.56
CA GLY A 178 0.66 9.83 20.39
C GLY A 178 -0.82 9.61 20.75
N LEU A 179 -1.68 9.56 19.73
CA LEU A 179 -3.14 9.41 19.90
C LEU A 179 -3.63 7.96 19.80
N GLU A 180 -2.83 7.08 19.19
CA GLU A 180 -3.17 5.66 18.96
C GLU A 180 -4.50 5.47 18.22
N PHE A 181 -4.75 6.32 17.25
CA PHE A 181 -5.95 6.31 16.44
C PHE A 181 -5.97 5.17 15.44
N SER A 182 -7.17 4.63 15.22
CA SER A 182 -7.43 3.63 14.21
C SER A 182 -7.24 4.17 12.78
N ALA A 183 -7.09 3.26 11.82
CA ALA A 183 -7.12 3.59 10.39
C ALA A 183 -8.39 4.37 9.99
N GLN A 184 -9.53 4.08 10.65
CA GLN A 184 -10.78 4.77 10.40
C GLN A 184 -10.75 6.23 10.88
N ALA A 185 -10.17 6.48 12.06
CA ALA A 185 -9.98 7.84 12.57
C ALA A 185 -8.98 8.63 11.72
N HIS A 186 -7.84 8.04 11.34
CA HIS A 186 -6.91 8.65 10.41
C HIS A 186 -7.61 9.06 9.10
N SER A 187 -8.38 8.15 8.49
CA SER A 187 -9.17 8.44 7.29
C SER A 187 -10.17 9.59 7.49
N ALA A 188 -10.89 9.60 8.61
CA ALA A 188 -11.88 10.63 8.92
C ALA A 188 -11.23 12.01 9.12
N VAL A 189 -10.11 12.08 9.86
CA VAL A 189 -9.37 13.33 10.11
C VAL A 189 -8.86 13.90 8.79
N VAL A 190 -8.16 13.10 7.98
CA VAL A 190 -7.61 13.54 6.69
C VAL A 190 -8.73 13.96 5.73
N SER A 191 -9.83 13.20 5.66
CA SER A 191 -10.98 13.55 4.80
C SER A 191 -11.58 14.90 5.19
N LYS A 192 -11.72 15.17 6.49
CA LYS A 192 -12.29 16.42 7.00
C LYS A 192 -11.39 17.61 6.71
N VAL A 193 -10.08 17.49 7.02
CA VAL A 193 -9.10 18.55 6.72
C VAL A 193 -8.99 18.81 5.21
N ALA A 194 -8.97 17.76 4.38
CA ALA A 194 -8.90 17.89 2.93
C ALA A 194 -10.13 18.58 2.32
N SER A 195 -11.29 18.53 2.98
CA SER A 195 -12.47 19.31 2.57
C SER A 195 -12.32 20.82 2.80
N ARG A 196 -11.24 21.26 3.46
CA ARG A 196 -10.94 22.66 3.76
C ARG A 196 -9.63 23.14 3.13
N SER A 197 -8.55 22.40 3.28
CA SER A 197 -7.26 22.72 2.66
C SER A 197 -6.50 21.46 2.28
N GLY A 198 -6.16 21.33 0.99
CA GLY A 198 -5.29 20.25 0.51
C GLY A 198 -3.89 20.35 1.11
N THR A 199 -3.40 21.57 1.34
CA THR A 199 -2.09 21.83 1.95
C THR A 199 -2.02 21.29 3.37
N ALA A 200 -2.98 21.63 4.22
CA ALA A 200 -3.02 21.13 5.60
C ALA A 200 -3.23 19.61 5.65
N ALA A 201 -4.08 19.07 4.76
CA ALA A 201 -4.31 17.64 4.69
C ALA A 201 -3.02 16.87 4.40
N VAL A 202 -2.23 17.29 3.40
CA VAL A 202 -0.95 16.65 3.07
C VAL A 202 0.05 16.77 4.23
N THR A 203 0.14 17.94 4.87
CA THR A 203 1.02 18.18 6.01
C THR A 203 0.75 17.24 7.18
N VAL A 204 -0.52 17.01 7.52
CA VAL A 204 -0.93 16.10 8.61
C VAL A 204 -0.83 14.63 8.20
N MET A 205 -1.16 14.33 6.95
CA MET A 205 -1.29 12.97 6.44
C MET A 205 0.04 12.22 6.35
N VAL A 206 1.09 12.87 5.80
CA VAL A 206 2.36 12.19 5.49
C VAL A 206 3.06 11.63 6.74
N PRO A 207 3.18 12.36 7.85
CA PRO A 207 3.77 11.83 9.09
C PRO A 207 3.08 10.56 9.62
N ASN A 208 1.79 10.39 9.33
CA ASN A 208 0.96 9.29 9.82
C ASN A 208 0.77 8.14 8.83
N SER A 209 1.48 8.15 7.69
CA SER A 209 1.36 7.09 6.69
C SER A 209 2.72 6.57 6.23
N LEU A 210 3.47 7.40 5.47
CA LEU A 210 4.81 7.09 4.98
C LEU A 210 5.84 7.95 5.72
N GLY A 211 5.59 8.18 7.01
CA GLY A 211 6.53 8.84 7.88
C GLY A 211 7.49 7.83 8.52
N PRO A 212 8.63 8.29 9.06
CA PRO A 212 9.47 7.52 9.95
C PRO A 212 8.72 6.84 11.10
N ALA A 213 7.61 7.40 11.58
CA ALA A 213 6.80 6.81 12.65
C ALA A 213 6.30 5.40 12.29
N GLU A 214 5.66 5.23 11.13
CA GLU A 214 5.15 3.93 10.68
C GLU A 214 6.28 2.88 10.59
N LEU A 215 7.41 3.25 9.97
CA LEU A 215 8.58 2.39 9.86
C LEU A 215 9.19 2.02 11.21
N LEU A 216 9.24 2.98 12.15
CA LEU A 216 9.75 2.75 13.49
C LEU A 216 8.83 1.83 14.30
N LEU A 217 7.51 1.95 14.17
CA LEU A 217 6.56 1.08 14.88
C LEU A 217 6.76 -0.39 14.51
N HIS A 218 6.89 -0.68 13.21
CA HIS A 218 7.04 -2.05 12.70
C HIS A 218 8.46 -2.60 12.80
N TYR A 219 9.48 -1.78 12.54
CA TYR A 219 10.85 -2.27 12.35
C TYR A 219 11.90 -1.60 13.22
N GLY A 220 11.59 -0.47 13.87
CA GLY A 220 12.53 0.23 14.73
C GLY A 220 13.00 -0.63 15.90
N THR A 221 14.26 -0.47 16.30
CA THR A 221 14.75 -1.04 17.56
C THR A 221 14.07 -0.34 18.74
N ASP A 222 14.14 -0.94 19.93
CA ASP A 222 13.56 -0.33 21.12
C ASP A 222 14.20 1.03 21.42
N GLU A 223 15.51 1.17 21.24
CA GLU A 223 16.22 2.45 21.42
C GLU A 223 15.76 3.51 20.41
N GLN A 224 15.52 3.12 19.16
CA GLN A 224 15.00 4.04 18.15
C GLN A 224 13.56 4.47 18.45
N LYS A 225 12.72 3.53 18.91
CA LYS A 225 11.34 3.79 19.30
C LYS A 225 11.28 4.78 20.46
N GLU A 226 12.02 4.52 21.54
CA GLU A 226 12.10 5.40 22.70
C GLU A 226 12.65 6.78 22.34
N LYS A 227 13.67 6.84 21.47
CA LYS A 227 14.27 8.12 21.05
C LYS A 227 13.33 8.96 20.20
N TYR A 228 12.68 8.38 19.19
CA TYR A 228 12.04 9.16 18.13
C TYR A 228 10.51 9.23 18.22
N LEU A 229 9.82 8.18 18.68
CA LEU A 229 8.36 8.16 18.63
C LEU A 229 7.73 9.26 19.47
N HIS A 230 8.27 9.52 20.66
CA HIS A 230 7.79 10.63 21.47
C HIS A 230 7.97 11.98 20.79
N ARG A 231 9.16 12.23 20.24
CA ARG A 231 9.50 13.49 19.58
C ARG A 231 8.65 13.73 18.33
N LEU A 232 8.31 12.67 17.60
CA LEU A 232 7.41 12.72 16.46
C LEU A 232 5.96 13.00 16.90
N ALA A 233 5.51 12.36 17.98
CA ALA A 233 4.15 12.51 18.48
C ALA A 233 3.83 13.93 18.96
N CYS A 234 4.76 14.56 19.66
CA CYS A 234 4.62 15.94 20.15
C CYS A 234 5.13 17.01 19.18
N GLY A 235 5.44 16.64 17.93
CA GLY A 235 5.83 17.59 16.88
C GLY A 235 7.17 18.30 17.09
N LEU A 236 8.02 17.80 17.99
CA LEU A 236 9.41 18.26 18.14
C LEU A 236 10.23 17.93 16.90
N GLU A 237 9.91 16.82 16.24
CA GLU A 237 10.46 16.47 14.93
C GLU A 237 9.40 16.68 13.84
N VAL A 238 9.80 17.31 12.74
CA VAL A 238 9.03 17.32 11.49
C VAL A 238 9.66 16.27 10.57
N PRO A 239 9.00 15.13 10.35
CA PRO A 239 9.57 14.09 9.52
C PRO A 239 9.37 14.35 8.03
N CYS A 240 10.29 13.84 7.22
CA CYS A 240 10.07 13.59 5.80
C CYS A 240 10.64 12.23 5.39
N PHE A 241 10.25 11.73 4.22
CA PHE A 241 10.75 10.45 3.71
C PHE A 241 11.21 10.55 2.26
N ALA A 242 12.51 10.36 2.03
CA ALA A 242 13.18 10.55 0.78
C ALA A 242 13.42 9.22 0.04
N LEU A 243 12.43 8.87 -0.79
CA LEU A 243 12.48 7.72 -1.71
C LEU A 243 12.68 8.17 -3.15
N THR A 244 11.79 9.03 -3.65
CA THR A 244 11.78 9.48 -5.04
C THR A 244 12.99 10.36 -5.37
N GLY A 245 13.60 10.11 -6.52
CA GLY A 245 14.71 10.89 -7.05
C GLY A 245 14.45 11.40 -8.48
N PRO A 246 15.36 12.20 -9.06
CA PRO A 246 15.24 12.69 -10.43
C PRO A 246 15.12 11.58 -11.49
N PHE A 247 15.73 10.41 -11.22
CA PHE A 247 15.84 9.29 -12.16
C PHE A 247 14.95 8.09 -11.82
N ALA A 248 14.37 8.06 -10.62
CA ALA A 248 13.59 6.92 -10.12
C ALA A 248 12.37 7.41 -9.33
N GLY A 249 11.18 7.08 -9.83
CA GLY A 249 9.88 7.36 -9.22
C GLY A 249 9.06 6.09 -9.08
N SER A 250 8.35 5.72 -10.15
CA SER A 250 7.53 4.49 -10.19
C SER A 250 8.37 3.23 -10.05
N ASP A 251 9.52 3.17 -10.73
CA ASP A 251 10.55 2.15 -10.51
C ASP A 251 11.44 2.54 -9.32
N ALA A 252 10.88 2.45 -8.12
CA ALA A 252 11.58 2.81 -6.88
C ALA A 252 12.73 1.83 -6.53
N GLY A 253 12.76 0.64 -7.14
CA GLY A 253 13.87 -0.31 -7.01
C GLY A 253 15.14 0.16 -7.73
N ALA A 254 14.98 0.97 -8.77
CA ALA A 254 16.07 1.49 -9.60
C ALA A 254 16.75 2.76 -9.06
N ILE A 255 16.52 3.16 -7.80
CA ILE A 255 17.18 4.34 -7.22
C ILE A 255 18.71 4.28 -7.41
N PRO A 256 19.36 5.38 -7.84
CA PRO A 256 20.81 5.44 -8.00
C PRO A 256 21.53 5.84 -6.71
N ASP A 257 20.79 6.34 -5.72
CA ASP A 257 21.31 6.76 -4.42
C ASP A 257 21.95 5.59 -3.69
N TYR A 258 23.14 5.80 -3.14
CA TYR A 258 23.92 4.70 -2.61
C TYR A 258 24.65 5.06 -1.30
N GLY A 259 25.00 4.00 -0.57
CA GLY A 259 25.83 4.04 0.62
C GLY A 259 26.95 3.03 0.54
N VAL A 260 28.12 3.38 1.05
CA VAL A 260 29.26 2.45 1.19
C VAL A 260 29.58 2.27 2.66
N VAL A 261 29.55 1.03 3.14
CA VAL A 261 29.97 0.69 4.51
C VAL A 261 31.45 1.01 4.66
N CYS A 262 31.80 1.75 5.70
CA CYS A 262 33.17 2.13 6.00
C CYS A 262 33.33 2.49 7.49
N HIS A 263 34.58 2.71 7.90
CA HIS A 263 34.87 3.35 9.18
C HIS A 263 35.04 4.86 8.99
N GLY A 264 34.61 5.63 9.98
CA GLY A 264 34.71 7.09 9.96
C GLY A 264 34.77 7.69 11.35
N GLU A 265 34.86 9.02 11.38
CA GLU A 265 34.71 9.78 12.61
C GLU A 265 33.25 10.16 12.81
N PHE A 266 32.72 9.97 14.02
CA PHE A 266 31.38 10.41 14.37
C PHE A 266 31.32 10.85 15.83
N ALA A 267 30.76 12.04 16.08
CA ALA A 267 30.61 12.61 17.42
C ALA A 267 31.93 12.61 18.24
N GLY A 268 33.06 12.88 17.59
CA GLY A 268 34.40 12.88 18.21
C GLY A 268 35.01 11.50 18.47
N GLN A 269 34.30 10.41 18.12
CA GLN A 269 34.84 9.05 18.17
C GLN A 269 35.45 8.66 16.83
N GLN A 270 36.68 8.16 16.86
CA GLN A 270 37.39 7.66 15.68
C GLN A 270 37.03 6.20 15.41
N ASN A 271 37.14 5.80 14.15
CA ASN A 271 36.94 4.41 13.70
C ASN A 271 35.55 3.83 14.04
N VAL A 272 34.50 4.65 13.95
CA VAL A 272 33.11 4.22 14.09
C VAL A 272 32.70 3.51 12.80
N LEU A 273 32.12 2.31 12.90
CA LEU A 273 31.53 1.62 11.76
C LEU A 273 30.23 2.35 11.34
N GLY A 274 30.15 2.71 10.07
CA GLY A 274 29.02 3.45 9.52
C GLY A 274 28.93 3.35 8.00
N ILE A 275 28.27 4.33 7.40
CA ILE A 275 27.99 4.39 5.96
C ILE A 275 28.28 5.79 5.46
N ARG A 276 29.03 5.91 4.36
CA ARG A 276 29.12 7.14 3.57
C ARG A 276 28.04 7.13 2.50
N LEU A 277 27.15 8.12 2.57
CA LEU A 277 25.97 8.24 1.72
C LEU A 277 26.14 9.36 0.70
N THR A 278 25.71 9.08 -0.52
CA THR A 278 25.54 10.09 -1.58
C THR A 278 24.17 9.90 -2.22
N TRP A 279 23.37 10.97 -2.27
CA TRP A 279 22.00 10.93 -2.77
C TRP A 279 21.56 12.25 -3.39
N GLU A 280 20.58 12.15 -4.28
CA GLU A 280 19.80 13.26 -4.79
C GLU A 280 18.33 12.85 -4.90
N LYS A 281 17.49 13.44 -4.05
CA LYS A 281 16.08 13.13 -3.95
C LYS A 281 15.23 14.33 -4.36
N ARG A 282 14.03 14.06 -4.88
CA ARG A 282 13.14 15.06 -5.44
C ARG A 282 11.69 14.78 -5.03
N TYR A 283 10.92 15.83 -4.84
CA TYR A 283 9.51 15.76 -4.45
C TYR A 283 9.30 15.12 -3.08
N ILE A 284 10.16 15.49 -2.13
CA ILE A 284 10.07 15.01 -0.76
C ILE A 284 9.17 15.97 0.01
N THR A 285 7.99 15.48 0.36
CA THR A 285 7.01 16.23 1.15
C THR A 285 7.57 16.50 2.54
N LEU A 286 7.33 17.70 3.06
CA LEU A 286 7.87 18.27 4.30
C LEU A 286 9.38 18.54 4.34
N ALA A 287 10.17 18.07 3.37
CA ALA A 287 11.62 18.26 3.37
C ALA A 287 12.12 19.69 3.62
N PRO A 288 11.49 20.76 3.10
CA PRO A 288 11.94 22.13 3.37
C PRO A 288 11.92 22.53 4.85
N ALA A 289 11.06 21.90 5.67
CA ALA A 289 10.93 22.16 7.10
C ALA A 289 11.23 20.93 7.97
N ALA A 290 11.77 19.86 7.37
CA ALA A 290 12.04 18.63 8.08
C ALA A 290 13.24 18.80 9.03
N THR A 291 13.13 18.17 10.19
CA THR A 291 14.22 18.01 11.16
C THR A 291 14.74 16.57 11.19
N LEU A 292 13.95 15.64 10.65
CA LEU A 292 14.26 14.21 10.60
C LEU A 292 13.97 13.64 9.20
N LEU A 293 15.00 13.11 8.56
CA LEU A 293 14.98 12.58 7.20
C LEU A 293 15.02 11.05 7.23
N GLY A 294 13.92 10.40 6.84
CA GLY A 294 13.98 9.01 6.39
C GLY A 294 14.59 8.95 4.99
N LEU A 295 15.56 8.08 4.73
CA LEU A 295 16.25 7.98 3.44
C LEU A 295 16.31 6.52 2.98
N ALA A 296 15.94 6.28 1.72
CA ALA A 296 16.14 5.01 1.04
C ALA A 296 17.33 5.09 0.05
N PHE A 297 18.27 4.15 0.16
CA PHE A 297 19.47 4.06 -0.68
C PHE A 297 19.90 2.61 -0.89
N LYS A 298 20.70 2.34 -1.93
CA LYS A 298 21.34 1.03 -2.15
C LYS A 298 22.62 0.93 -1.34
N LEU A 299 22.73 -0.06 -0.48
CA LEU A 299 23.91 -0.24 0.35
C LEU A 299 24.90 -1.22 -0.29
N HIS A 300 26.16 -0.82 -0.30
CA HIS A 300 27.30 -1.60 -0.75
C HIS A 300 28.31 -1.76 0.39
N ASP A 301 28.89 -2.95 0.50
CA ASP A 301 29.91 -3.31 1.49
C ASP A 301 31.10 -3.98 0.79
N PRO A 302 31.91 -3.22 0.03
CA PRO A 302 33.00 -3.76 -0.79
C PRO A 302 34.07 -4.48 0.04
N GLU A 303 34.33 -3.99 1.25
CA GLU A 303 35.29 -4.56 2.20
C GLU A 303 34.69 -5.69 3.06
N ARG A 304 33.39 -5.98 2.88
CA ARG A 304 32.64 -7.02 3.62
C ARG A 304 32.73 -6.85 5.14
N LEU A 305 32.71 -5.61 5.63
CA LEU A 305 32.79 -5.29 7.05
C LEU A 305 31.57 -5.81 7.85
N LEU A 306 30.44 -6.06 7.17
CA LEU A 306 29.25 -6.67 7.77
C LEU A 306 29.17 -8.19 7.51
N GLY A 307 30.09 -8.76 6.72
CA GLY A 307 30.11 -10.18 6.32
C GLY A 307 29.01 -10.56 5.32
N GLY A 308 29.27 -11.47 4.37
CA GLY A 308 28.31 -11.83 3.30
C GLY A 308 28.53 -11.06 1.99
N ASP A 309 27.45 -10.73 1.29
CA ASP A 309 27.49 -10.16 -0.06
C ASP A 309 27.89 -8.68 -0.10
N VAL A 310 28.56 -8.27 -1.18
CA VAL A 310 28.96 -6.86 -1.39
C VAL A 310 27.75 -5.97 -1.63
N ASN A 311 26.76 -6.44 -2.39
CA ASN A 311 25.54 -5.70 -2.64
C ASN A 311 24.51 -6.10 -1.59
N ARG A 312 24.14 -5.17 -0.71
CA ARG A 312 23.20 -5.44 0.39
C ARG A 312 21.75 -5.21 -0.01
N GLY A 313 21.49 -4.50 -1.10
CA GLY A 313 20.15 -4.10 -1.51
C GLY A 313 19.73 -2.77 -0.89
N ILE A 314 18.43 -2.46 -0.98
CA ILE A 314 17.88 -1.20 -0.47
C ILE A 314 17.86 -1.23 1.06
N THR A 315 18.39 -0.19 1.67
CA THR A 315 18.43 0.02 3.12
C THR A 315 17.80 1.36 3.46
N LEU A 316 17.16 1.44 4.62
CA LEU A 316 16.52 2.65 5.12
C LEU A 316 17.29 3.19 6.32
N ALA A 317 17.57 4.50 6.31
CA ALA A 317 18.16 5.20 7.45
C ALA A 317 17.28 6.36 7.90
N LEU A 318 17.45 6.74 9.16
CA LEU A 318 16.82 7.88 9.79
C LEU A 318 17.90 8.86 10.23
N ILE A 319 17.94 10.02 9.57
CA ILE A 319 19.06 10.96 9.60
C ILE A 319 18.54 12.31 10.10
N PRO A 320 19.04 12.85 11.23
CA PRO A 320 18.81 14.24 11.61
C PRO A 320 19.28 15.19 10.49
N THR A 321 18.46 16.17 10.13
CA THR A 321 18.74 17.01 8.95
C THR A 321 19.88 18.02 9.18
N ASP A 322 20.32 18.19 10.41
CA ASP A 322 21.51 18.94 10.79
C ASP A 322 22.81 18.12 10.68
N THR A 323 22.72 16.84 10.29
CA THR A 323 23.90 16.00 10.03
C THR A 323 24.80 16.65 8.96
N PRO A 324 26.12 16.80 9.21
CA PRO A 324 27.03 17.48 8.29
C PRO A 324 26.96 16.94 6.86
N GLY A 325 26.75 17.85 5.90
CA GLY A 325 26.67 17.54 4.47
C GLY A 325 25.26 17.22 3.95
N VAL A 326 24.26 17.05 4.83
CA VAL A 326 22.84 17.04 4.44
C VAL A 326 22.44 18.43 3.94
N GLN A 327 21.82 18.50 2.76
CA GLN A 327 21.29 19.71 2.16
C GLN A 327 19.78 19.62 1.99
N ILE A 328 19.05 20.52 2.65
CA ILE A 328 17.60 20.66 2.61
C ILE A 328 17.19 22.15 2.52
N GLY A 329 15.90 22.45 2.63
CA GLY A 329 15.39 23.82 2.69
C GLY A 329 14.95 24.39 1.33
N ARG A 330 15.54 23.94 0.23
CA ARG A 330 15.02 24.29 -1.11
C ARG A 330 13.61 23.76 -1.27
N ARG A 331 12.75 24.56 -1.91
CA ARG A 331 11.35 24.25 -2.09
C ARG A 331 10.95 24.17 -3.56
N HIS A 332 10.12 23.19 -3.89
CA HIS A 332 9.33 23.13 -5.11
C HIS A 332 7.93 23.68 -4.85
N PHE A 333 7.35 24.33 -5.86
CA PHE A 333 5.97 24.80 -5.83
C PHE A 333 5.23 24.32 -7.08
N PRO A 334 4.92 23.01 -7.18
CA PRO A 334 4.23 22.46 -8.34
C PRO A 334 2.74 22.81 -8.28
N LEU A 335 2.16 23.14 -9.45
CA LEU A 335 0.70 23.23 -9.64
C LEU A 335 -0.01 24.14 -8.62
N ASN A 336 0.62 25.23 -8.20
CA ASN A 336 0.09 26.13 -7.18
C ASN A 336 -0.30 25.43 -5.85
N SER A 337 0.37 24.32 -5.51
CA SER A 337 0.11 23.58 -4.29
C SER A 337 1.07 23.99 -3.18
N ALA A 338 0.52 24.53 -2.09
CA ALA A 338 1.28 25.17 -1.02
C ALA A 338 1.82 24.24 0.07
N PHE A 339 1.63 22.92 -0.02
CA PHE A 339 2.32 22.00 0.88
C PHE A 339 3.84 22.07 0.69
N LEU A 340 4.57 21.95 1.79
CA LEU A 340 6.03 21.95 1.75
C LEU A 340 6.51 20.71 1.03
N ASN A 341 7.30 20.91 -0.02
CA ASN A 341 7.82 19.86 -0.87
C ASN A 341 9.14 20.32 -1.46
N GLY A 342 10.18 19.51 -1.40
CA GLY A 342 11.52 19.94 -1.77
C GLY A 342 12.44 18.79 -2.17
N PRO A 343 13.61 19.09 -2.76
CA PRO A 343 14.67 18.11 -2.87
C PRO A 343 15.44 17.96 -1.56
N THR A 344 16.12 16.84 -1.41
CA THR A 344 17.16 16.65 -0.39
C THR A 344 18.40 16.09 -1.07
N GLN A 345 19.58 16.54 -0.67
CA GLN A 345 20.83 16.09 -1.28
C GLN A 345 21.88 15.84 -0.20
N GLY A 346 22.86 15.02 -0.52
CA GLY A 346 24.04 14.82 0.31
C GLY A 346 25.12 14.15 -0.50
N ARG A 347 26.37 14.50 -0.20
CA ARG A 347 27.55 13.94 -0.84
C ARG A 347 28.55 13.54 0.22
N ASP A 348 28.91 12.25 0.22
CA ASP A 348 29.87 11.66 1.17
C ASP A 348 29.52 11.90 2.64
N VAL A 349 28.22 11.93 2.97
CA VAL A 349 27.73 12.15 4.35
C VAL A 349 27.92 10.87 5.14
N PHE A 350 28.64 10.96 6.26
CA PHE A 350 28.83 9.82 7.16
C PHE A 350 27.68 9.70 8.16
N ILE A 351 27.10 8.50 8.25
CA ILE A 351 26.14 8.15 9.30
C ILE A 351 26.59 6.89 10.05
N PRO A 352 26.39 6.81 11.38
CA PRO A 352 26.67 5.59 12.13
C PRO A 352 25.66 4.49 11.79
N MET A 353 26.02 3.23 11.99
CA MET A 353 25.11 2.10 11.71
C MET A 353 23.79 2.16 12.49
N ASP A 354 23.76 2.84 13.64
CA ASP A 354 22.58 2.98 14.50
C ASP A 354 21.48 3.86 13.87
N TYR A 355 21.81 4.59 12.80
CA TYR A 355 20.82 5.34 12.02
C TYR A 355 20.01 4.45 11.08
N ILE A 356 20.45 3.21 10.82
CA ILE A 356 19.67 2.26 10.01
C ILE A 356 18.42 1.86 10.79
N ILE A 357 17.25 2.00 10.17
CA ILE A 357 15.97 1.66 10.81
C ILE A 357 15.94 0.15 11.11
N GLY A 358 15.80 -0.20 12.38
CA GLY A 358 15.88 -1.58 12.85
C GLY A 358 17.29 -2.16 12.98
N GLY A 359 18.32 -1.30 12.89
CA GLY A 359 19.71 -1.64 13.14
C GLY A 359 20.36 -2.48 12.04
N LYS A 360 21.54 -3.02 12.36
CA LYS A 360 22.38 -3.79 11.42
C LYS A 360 21.64 -5.01 10.85
N GLN A 361 20.72 -5.59 11.62
CA GLN A 361 19.94 -6.78 11.23
C GLN A 361 18.94 -6.49 10.08
N ARG A 362 18.59 -5.21 9.85
CA ARG A 362 17.67 -4.78 8.79
C ARG A 362 18.37 -4.20 7.56
N VAL A 363 19.70 -4.29 7.49
CA VAL A 363 20.46 -4.00 6.28
C VAL A 363 19.92 -4.86 5.12
N GLY A 364 19.54 -4.20 4.01
CA GLY A 364 19.01 -4.86 2.83
C GLY A 364 17.52 -5.15 2.82
N TYR A 365 16.82 -5.01 3.96
CA TYR A 365 15.38 -5.27 4.07
C TYR A 365 14.51 -4.08 3.66
N GLY A 366 15.13 -2.97 3.23
CA GLY A 366 14.44 -1.71 3.01
C GLY A 366 13.37 -1.77 1.94
N TRP A 367 13.52 -2.59 0.90
CA TRP A 367 12.50 -2.75 -0.14
C TRP A 367 11.20 -3.33 0.42
N ARG A 368 11.30 -4.44 1.15
CA ARG A 368 10.16 -5.04 1.86
C ARG A 368 9.51 -4.06 2.83
N MET A 369 10.30 -3.37 3.65
CA MET A 369 9.81 -2.37 4.61
C MET A 369 9.01 -1.26 3.91
N LEU A 370 9.50 -0.77 2.75
CA LEU A 370 8.78 0.22 1.95
C LEU A 370 7.45 -0.32 1.41
N MET A 371 7.43 -1.55 0.89
CA MET A 371 6.21 -2.13 0.32
C MET A 371 5.12 -2.32 1.38
N GLU A 372 5.49 -2.78 2.58
CA GLU A 372 4.55 -2.94 3.70
C GLU A 372 4.03 -1.57 4.18
N CYS A 373 4.89 -0.58 4.44
CA CYS A 373 4.46 0.72 4.98
C CYS A 373 3.77 1.64 3.95
N LEU A 374 4.06 1.52 2.65
CA LEU A 374 3.37 2.29 1.61
C LEU A 374 1.87 1.95 1.51
N ALA A 375 1.45 0.77 2.02
CA ALA A 375 0.07 0.34 1.98
C ALA A 375 -0.85 1.27 2.78
N ALA A 376 -0.43 1.77 3.95
CA ALA A 376 -1.23 2.70 4.76
C ALA A 376 -1.52 4.01 4.00
N GLY A 377 -0.51 4.60 3.38
CA GLY A 377 -0.65 5.80 2.57
C GLY A 377 -1.60 5.62 1.38
N ARG A 378 -1.50 4.47 0.70
CA ARG A 378 -2.32 4.13 -0.48
C ARG A 378 -3.76 3.78 -0.15
N SER A 379 -3.99 3.07 0.96
CA SER A 379 -5.30 2.51 1.28
C SER A 379 -6.14 3.38 2.21
N ILE A 380 -5.53 4.31 2.95
CA ILE A 380 -6.20 5.14 3.95
C ILE A 380 -6.10 6.60 3.56
N SER A 381 -4.88 7.12 3.55
CA SER A 381 -4.56 8.54 3.50
C SER A 381 -4.93 9.23 2.17
N LEU A 382 -4.40 8.73 1.04
CA LEU A 382 -4.64 9.33 -0.28
C LEU A 382 -6.12 9.22 -0.71
N PRO A 383 -6.81 8.07 -0.54
CA PRO A 383 -8.25 7.98 -0.80
C PRO A 383 -9.06 8.91 0.09
N ALA A 384 -8.74 9.01 1.39
CA ALA A 384 -9.42 9.92 2.32
C ALA A 384 -9.34 11.38 1.85
N SER A 385 -8.13 11.84 1.50
CA SER A 385 -7.92 13.20 0.99
C SER A 385 -8.73 13.47 -0.30
N SER A 386 -8.72 12.50 -1.23
CA SER A 386 -9.49 12.58 -2.47
C SER A 386 -11.00 12.63 -2.22
N VAL A 387 -11.51 11.78 -1.32
CA VAL A 387 -12.94 11.77 -0.94
C VAL A 387 -13.35 13.07 -0.27
N GLY A 388 -12.53 13.61 0.62
CA GLY A 388 -12.75 14.92 1.25
C GLY A 388 -12.87 16.04 0.21
N SER A 389 -11.94 16.08 -0.73
CA SER A 389 -11.92 17.05 -1.83
C SER A 389 -13.14 16.89 -2.76
N MET A 390 -13.50 15.66 -3.13
CA MET A 390 -14.68 15.38 -3.94
C MET A 390 -15.99 15.80 -3.26
N LYS A 391 -16.11 15.60 -1.95
CA LYS A 391 -17.29 16.04 -1.18
C LYS A 391 -17.44 17.56 -1.22
N LEU A 392 -16.35 18.30 -1.08
CA LEU A 392 -16.37 19.76 -1.22
C LEU A 392 -16.83 20.16 -2.62
N ALA A 393 -16.22 19.60 -3.67
CA ALA A 393 -16.57 19.91 -5.06
C ALA A 393 -18.05 19.60 -5.37
N ALA A 394 -18.56 18.45 -4.92
CA ALA A 394 -19.96 18.10 -5.10
C ALA A 394 -20.90 19.08 -4.39
N ARG A 395 -20.55 19.49 -3.16
CA ARG A 395 -21.33 20.46 -2.38
C ARG A 395 -21.36 21.83 -3.04
N THR A 396 -20.21 22.35 -3.47
CA THR A 396 -20.11 23.69 -4.07
C THR A 396 -20.78 23.74 -5.43
N CYS A 397 -20.49 22.78 -6.32
CA CYS A 397 -21.14 22.69 -7.63
C CYS A 397 -22.65 22.49 -7.51
N GLY A 398 -23.12 21.64 -6.59
CA GLY A 398 -24.54 21.42 -6.35
C GLY A 398 -25.26 22.66 -5.81
N ALA A 399 -24.65 23.36 -4.84
CA ALA A 399 -25.21 24.61 -4.31
C ALA A 399 -25.27 25.70 -5.38
N TYR A 400 -24.19 25.86 -6.15
CA TYR A 400 -24.15 26.83 -7.25
C TYR A 400 -25.20 26.50 -8.32
N GLY A 401 -25.29 25.24 -8.74
CA GLY A 401 -26.27 24.77 -9.71
C GLY A 401 -27.70 25.02 -9.26
N ARG A 402 -28.00 24.99 -7.96
CA ARG A 402 -29.33 25.33 -7.42
C ARG A 402 -29.64 26.82 -7.47
N VAL A 403 -28.65 27.68 -7.24
CA VAL A 403 -28.83 29.15 -7.21
C VAL A 403 -28.83 29.74 -8.63
N ARG A 404 -28.02 29.17 -9.52
CA ARG A 404 -27.82 29.65 -10.90
C ARG A 404 -28.60 28.82 -11.93
N ALA A 405 -29.56 28.00 -11.50
CA ALA A 405 -30.43 27.18 -12.37
C ALA A 405 -31.24 28.02 -13.35
#